data_AF-A0A091C7G1-F1
#
_entry.id   AF-A0A091C7G1-F1
#
_cell.length_a   1.000
_cell.length_b   1.000
_cell.length_c   1.000
_cell.angle_alpha   90.00
_cell.angle_beta   90.00
_cell.angle_gamma   90.00
#
_symmetry.space_group_name_H-M   'P 1'
#
loop_
_entity.id
_entity.type
_entity.pdbx_description
1 polymer ?
#
loop_
_entity_poly.entity_id
_entity_poly.type
_entity_poly.pdbx_seq_one_letter_code
_entity_poly.pdbx_strand_id
1 'polypeptide(L)'
;MLIKEYCAENYTYIPAAINNGANRIELCDNLNVGGTTPSIGVIEESLAYASEKEIPIMTMIRPRSGNFIYNDIELRIMESDVIEAKKLGDRWRCLWLFNS
;
A
#
# COMPACT_ATOMS: atom_id res chain seq x y z
N MET A 1 -9.20 15.04 -15.18
CA MET A 1 -9.95 14.75 -13.94
C MET A 1 -8.92 14.52 -12.83
N LEU A 2 -9.13 15.07 -11.64
CA LEU A 2 -8.16 14.99 -10.54
C LEU A 2 -8.30 13.64 -9.80
N ILE A 3 -7.18 12.97 -9.51
CA ILE A 3 -7.18 11.78 -8.65
C ILE A 3 -7.20 12.25 -7.18
N LYS A 4 -8.14 11.72 -6.40
CA LYS A 4 -8.27 11.87 -4.95
C LYS A 4 -7.80 10.58 -4.29
N GLU A 5 -6.54 10.56 -3.91
CA GLU A 5 -5.93 9.45 -3.19
C GLU A 5 -6.11 9.62 -1.68
N TYR A 6 -6.47 8.54 -1.01
CA TYR A 6 -6.50 8.46 0.44
C TYR A 6 -5.38 7.54 0.93
N CYS A 7 -4.49 8.07 1.76
CA CYS A 7 -3.47 7.29 2.47
C CYS A 7 -4.13 6.61 3.68
N ALA A 8 -4.32 5.30 3.60
CA ALA A 8 -4.94 4.49 4.63
C ALA A 8 -3.89 3.84 5.53
N GLU A 9 -4.12 3.88 6.85
CA GLU A 9 -3.46 2.96 7.78
C GLU A 9 -4.40 1.77 8.02
N ASN A 10 -4.02 0.61 7.51
CA ASN A 10 -4.86 -0.60 7.54
C ASN A 10 -6.26 -0.39 6.90
N TYR A 11 -7.22 -1.27 7.21
CA TYR A 11 -8.54 -1.28 6.57
C TYR A 11 -9.55 -0.28 7.14
N THR A 12 -9.41 0.09 8.42
CA THR A 12 -10.47 0.69 9.26
C THR A 12 -11.23 1.85 8.61
N TYR A 13 -10.54 2.74 7.89
CA TYR A 13 -11.12 3.95 7.33
C TYR A 13 -11.30 3.91 5.80
N ILE A 14 -10.92 2.82 5.14
CA ILE A 14 -11.07 2.67 3.68
C ILE A 14 -12.54 2.82 3.23
N PRO A 15 -13.54 2.17 3.89
CA PRO A 15 -14.95 2.36 3.54
C PRO A 15 -15.40 3.82 3.59
N ALA A 16 -15.02 4.53 4.64
CA ALA A 16 -15.38 5.93 4.83
C ALA A 16 -14.71 6.82 3.79
N ALA A 17 -13.45 6.57 3.45
CA ALA A 17 -12.72 7.33 2.43
C ALA A 17 -13.35 7.19 1.04
N ILE A 18 -13.70 5.96 0.65
CA ILE A 18 -14.37 5.68 -0.63
C ILE A 18 -15.73 6.39 -0.69
N ASN A 19 -16.52 6.31 0.39
CA ASN A 19 -17.82 7.00 0.47
C ASN A 19 -17.70 8.53 0.40
N ASN A 20 -16.57 9.09 0.85
CA ASN A 20 -16.27 10.52 0.73
C ASN A 20 -15.64 10.92 -0.62
N GLY A 21 -15.57 10.00 -1.58
CA GLY A 21 -15.16 10.25 -2.94
C GLY A 21 -13.65 10.08 -3.20
N ALA A 22 -12.93 9.32 -2.37
CA ALA A 22 -11.62 8.82 -2.73
C ALA A 22 -11.74 7.89 -3.96
N ASN A 23 -10.89 8.11 -4.96
CA ASN A 23 -10.88 7.31 -6.20
C ASN A 23 -9.62 6.44 -6.34
N ARG A 24 -8.78 6.44 -5.30
CA ARG A 24 -7.63 5.53 -5.13
C ARG A 24 -7.26 5.45 -3.65
N ILE A 25 -6.75 4.31 -3.22
CA ILE A 25 -6.24 4.10 -1.86
C ILE A 25 -4.75 3.79 -1.94
N GLU A 26 -3.92 4.53 -1.19
CA GLU A 26 -2.56 4.11 -0.85
C GLU A 26 -2.66 3.34 0.48
N LEU A 27 -2.38 2.05 0.45
CA LEU A 27 -2.50 1.18 1.62
C LEU A 27 -1.15 1.05 2.32
N CYS A 28 -1.09 1.53 3.55
CA CYS A 28 0.08 1.52 4.39
C CYS A 28 -0.23 0.89 5.76
N ASP A 29 0.83 0.51 6.46
CA ASP A 29 0.81 0.37 7.92
C ASP A 29 1.77 1.38 8.56
N ASN A 30 1.70 1.60 9.87
CA ASN A 30 2.58 2.52 10.60
C ASN A 30 2.73 3.92 9.95
N LEU A 31 1.63 4.62 9.66
CA LEU A 31 1.67 5.97 9.06
C LEU A 31 2.42 6.98 9.93
N ASN A 32 2.44 6.78 11.25
CA ASN A 32 3.19 7.63 12.20
C ASN A 32 4.69 7.76 11.87
N VAL A 33 5.27 6.81 11.11
CA VAL A 33 6.66 6.81 10.66
C VAL A 33 6.80 6.93 9.13
N GLY A 34 5.75 7.40 8.48
CA GLY A 34 5.69 7.62 7.03
C GLY A 34 5.28 6.40 6.22
N GLY A 35 4.72 5.35 6.84
CA GLY A 35 4.21 4.18 6.14
C GLY A 35 5.23 3.05 5.97
N THR A 36 4.81 1.82 6.24
CA THR A 36 5.52 0.55 5.98
C THR A 36 4.61 -0.43 5.24
N THR A 37 5.18 -1.54 4.75
CA THR A 37 4.39 -2.62 4.17
C THR A 37 3.36 -3.13 5.18
N PRO A 38 2.06 -3.10 4.85
CA PRO A 38 1.02 -3.70 5.68
C PRO A 38 1.08 -5.23 5.61
N SER A 39 0.45 -5.89 6.57
CA SER A 39 0.38 -7.37 6.56
C SER A 39 -0.41 -7.90 5.36
N ILE A 40 -0.09 -9.11 4.90
CA ILE A 40 -0.78 -9.78 3.77
C ILE A 40 -2.30 -9.84 3.96
N GLY A 41 -2.78 -10.17 5.17
CA GLY A 41 -4.23 -10.23 5.44
C GLY A 41 -4.92 -8.86 5.31
N VAL A 42 -4.22 -7.78 5.65
CA VAL A 42 -4.74 -6.41 5.45
C VAL A 42 -4.83 -6.08 3.96
N ILE A 43 -3.83 -6.48 3.16
CA ILE A 43 -3.82 -6.29 1.72
C ILE A 43 -4.99 -7.05 1.08
N GLU A 44 -5.13 -8.34 1.40
CA GLU A 44 -6.17 -9.22 0.86
C GLU A 44 -7.58 -8.68 1.13
N GLU A 45 -7.91 -8.39 2.38
CA GLU A 45 -9.24 -7.89 2.76
C GLU A 45 -9.53 -6.49 2.19
N SER A 46 -8.53 -5.62 2.17
CA SER A 46 -8.68 -4.28 1.58
C SER A 46 -8.92 -4.36 0.07
N LEU A 47 -8.17 -5.20 -0.64
CA LEU A 47 -8.34 -5.43 -2.07
C LEU A 47 -9.70 -6.02 -2.37
N ALA A 48 -10.14 -7.04 -1.62
CA ALA A 48 -11.45 -7.64 -1.78
C ALA A 48 -12.55 -6.56 -1.70
N TYR A 49 -12.54 -5.76 -0.64
CA TYR A 49 -13.54 -4.69 -0.45
C TYR A 49 -13.49 -3.59 -1.52
N ALA A 50 -12.29 -3.13 -1.91
CA ALA A 50 -12.14 -2.05 -2.88
C ALA A 50 -12.44 -2.51 -4.32
N SER A 51 -12.17 -3.78 -4.63
CA SER A 51 -12.46 -4.38 -5.93
C SER A 51 -13.96 -4.38 -6.25
N GLU A 52 -14.82 -4.64 -5.26
CA GLU A 52 -16.28 -4.54 -5.38
C GLU A 52 -16.76 -3.15 -5.79
N LYS A 53 -15.95 -2.12 -5.54
CA LYS A 53 -16.27 -0.69 -5.76
C LYS A 53 -15.45 -0.11 -6.91
N GLU A 54 -14.72 -0.97 -7.64
CA GLU A 54 -13.83 -0.60 -8.73
C GLU A 54 -12.76 0.45 -8.33
N ILE A 55 -12.42 0.52 -7.04
CA ILE A 55 -11.42 1.44 -6.51
C ILE A 55 -10.04 0.77 -6.51
N PRO A 56 -9.03 1.33 -7.20
CA PRO A 56 -7.67 0.81 -7.13
C PRO A 56 -7.06 1.01 -5.74
N ILE A 57 -6.39 -0.03 -5.25
CA ILE A 57 -5.45 0.05 -4.14
C ILE A 57 -4.03 0.04 -4.71
N MET A 58 -3.13 0.74 -4.01
CA MET A 58 -1.69 0.69 -4.19
C MET A 58 -1.05 0.42 -2.83
N THR A 59 -0.50 -0.78 -2.62
CA THR A 59 0.17 -1.08 -1.35
C THR A 59 1.57 -0.48 -1.29
N MET A 60 1.92 0.05 -0.11
CA MET A 60 3.28 0.45 0.25
C MET A 60 4.20 -0.76 0.33
N ILE A 61 5.36 -0.70 -0.33
CA ILE A 61 6.42 -1.70 -0.16
C ILE A 61 7.59 -1.00 0.51
N ARG A 62 7.68 -1.14 1.83
CA ARG A 62 8.72 -0.52 2.65
C ARG A 62 8.93 -1.36 3.92
N PRO A 63 10.08 -2.05 4.06
CA PRO A 63 10.27 -3.08 5.08
C PRO A 63 10.51 -2.46 6.48
N ARG A 64 10.93 -1.20 6.55
CA ARG A 64 11.15 -0.47 7.80
C ARG A 64 11.03 1.04 7.62
N SER A 65 10.85 1.73 8.74
CA SER A 65 10.94 3.18 8.81
C SER A 65 12.39 3.68 8.79
N GLY A 66 12.56 5.02 8.83
CA GLY A 66 13.86 5.67 8.75
C GLY A 66 14.27 5.99 7.31
N ASN A 67 15.55 5.78 6.98
CA ASN A 67 16.11 6.10 5.67
C ASN A 67 15.61 5.17 4.55
N PHE A 68 15.92 5.55 3.31
CA PHE A 68 15.62 4.80 2.08
C PHE A 68 16.85 4.08 1.50
N ILE A 69 17.89 3.89 2.31
CA ILE A 69 19.10 3.16 1.91
C ILE A 69 18.94 1.73 2.42
N TYR A 70 18.66 0.81 1.49
CA TYR A 70 18.38 -0.58 1.81
C TYR A 70 19.60 -1.47 1.57
N ASN A 71 19.84 -2.41 2.47
CA ASN A 71 20.81 -3.48 2.22
C ASN A 71 20.19 -4.61 1.36
N ASP A 72 21.03 -5.54 0.90
CA ASP A 72 20.58 -6.65 0.02
C ASP A 72 19.48 -7.52 0.64
N ILE A 73 19.44 -7.67 1.97
CA ILE A 73 18.40 -8.43 2.67
C ILE A 73 17.09 -7.66 2.63
N GLU A 74 17.12 -6.36 2.93
CA GLU A 74 15.95 -5.48 2.90
C GLU A 74 15.34 -5.39 1.50
N LEU A 75 16.18 -5.34 0.46
CA LEU A 75 15.72 -5.40 -0.94
C LEU A 75 15.05 -6.73 -1.27
N ARG A 76 15.57 -7.87 -0.79
CA ARG A 76 14.92 -9.18 -0.98
C ARG A 76 13.59 -9.31 -0.24
N ILE A 77 13.46 -8.69 0.94
CA ILE A 77 12.19 -8.60 1.66
C ILE A 77 11.18 -7.83 0.79
N MET A 78 11.57 -6.65 0.29
CA MET A 78 10.73 -5.84 -0.59
C MET A 78 10.32 -6.58 -1.86
N GLU A 79 11.24 -7.31 -2.49
CA GLU A 79 10.94 -8.13 -3.67
C GLU A 79 9.89 -9.21 -3.35
N SER A 80 10.01 -9.87 -2.19
CA SER A 80 9.05 -10.87 -1.74
C SER A 80 7.67 -10.25 -1.49
N ASP A 81 7.61 -9.09 -0.83
CA ASP A 81 6.38 -8.34 -0.59
C ASP A 81 5.70 -7.93 -1.90
N VAL A 82 6.47 -7.48 -2.91
CA VAL A 82 5.95 -7.15 -4.26
C VAL A 82 5.33 -8.38 -4.92
N ILE A 83 6.00 -9.53 -4.83
CA ILE A 83 5.51 -10.77 -5.42
C ILE A 83 4.19 -11.19 -4.77
N GLU A 84 4.10 -11.15 -3.44
CA GLU A 84 2.87 -11.50 -2.73
C GLU A 84 1.73 -10.52 -3.02
N ALA A 85 1.97 -9.21 -2.95
CA ALA A 85 0.96 -8.21 -3.30
C ALA A 85 0.45 -8.38 -4.75
N LYS A 86 1.36 -8.69 -5.69
CA LYS A 86 1.00 -8.94 -7.09
C LYS A 86 0.13 -10.20 -7.25
N LYS A 87 0.37 -11.27 -6.48
CA LYS A 87 -0.46 -12.48 -6.51
C LYS A 87 -1.90 -12.20 -6.10
N LEU A 88 -2.11 -11.26 -5.17
CA LEU A 88 -3.43 -10.84 -4.70
C LEU A 88 -4.16 -9.91 -5.69
N GLY A 89 -3.53 -9.53 -6.81
CA GLY A 89 -4.09 -8.62 -7.79
C GLY A 89 -3.91 -7.14 -7.44
N ASP A 90 -3.05 -6.82 -6.48
CA ASP A 90 -2.73 -5.44 -6.15
C ASP A 90 -2.06 -4.73 -7.32
N ARG A 91 -2.44 -3.46 -7.52
CA ARG A 91 -1.78 -2.57 -8.46
C ARG A 91 -0.71 -1.79 -7.72
N TRP A 92 0.33 -2.50 -7.26
CA TRP A 92 1.50 -1.90 -6.63
C TRP A 92 2.09 -0.81 -7.53
N ARG A 93 2.31 0.38 -6.96
CA ARG A 93 3.02 1.48 -7.64
C ARG A 93 3.84 2.37 -6.70
N CYS A 94 3.97 2.00 -5.42
CA CYS A 94 4.70 2.81 -4.46
C CYS A 94 6.20 2.72 -4.68
N LEU A 95 6.69 3.79 -5.29
CA LEU A 95 8.03 4.02 -5.80
C LEU A 95 8.84 4.80 -4.74
N TRP A 96 9.40 4.11 -3.75
CA TRP A 96 10.49 4.66 -2.94
C TRP A 96 11.80 3.87 -3.13
N LEU A 97 11.90 3.14 -4.26
CA LEU A 97 13.13 2.45 -4.67
C LEU A 97 14.15 3.38 -5.34
N PHE A 98 13.78 4.62 -5.68
CA PHE A 98 14.66 5.55 -6.38
C PHE A 98 14.49 6.98 -5.84
N ASN A 99 15.20 7.32 -4.77
CA ASN A 99 15.71 8.68 -4.57
C ASN A 99 16.83 8.68 -3.52
N SER A 100 18.06 8.59 -4.01
CA SER A 100 19.27 9.27 -3.49
C SER A 100 20.22 9.43 -4.67
#